data_AF-A0A6B3FW17-F1
#
_entry.id   AF-A0A6B3FW17-F1
#
_cell.length_a   1.000
_cell.length_b   1.000
_cell.length_c   1.000
_cell.angle_alpha   90.00
_cell.angle_beta   90.00
_cell.angle_gamma   90.00
#
_symmetry.space_group_name_H-M   'P 1'
#
loop_
_entity.id
_entity.type
_entity.pdbx_description
1 polymer ?
#
loop_
_entity_poly.entity_id
_entity_poly.type
_entity_poly.pdbx_seq_one_letter_code
_entity_poly.pdbx_strand_id
1 'polypeptide(L)'
;VNNRQLPPALILQATDDAATPYGGAVSMHRKLKGSSLVVEEGGGNHGITLSGNDCLDKHLTAYLTDGTVPRGRGEADAVCAALPEPK
;
A
#
# COMPACT_ATOMS: atom_id res chain seq x y z
N VAL A 1 3.30 8.18 -22.99
CA VAL A 1 2.43 8.27 -21.79
C VAL A 1 3.28 8.77 -20.62
N ASN A 2 2.84 9.80 -19.89
CA ASN A 2 3.54 10.25 -18.68
C ASN A 2 2.52 10.45 -17.54
N ASN A 3 2.99 10.39 -16.30
CA ASN A 3 2.14 10.33 -15.11
C ASN A 3 1.99 11.68 -14.38
N ARG A 4 2.39 12.80 -15.02
CA ARG A 4 2.51 14.10 -14.32
C ARG A 4 1.18 14.73 -13.93
N GLN A 5 0.10 14.37 -14.60
CA GLN A 5 -1.23 14.90 -14.35
C GLN A 5 -2.10 13.95 -13.51
N LEU A 6 -1.56 12.79 -13.11
CA LEU A 6 -2.31 11.87 -12.26
C LEU A 6 -2.31 12.42 -10.83
N PRO A 7 -3.48 12.41 -10.14
CA PRO A 7 -3.48 12.57 -8.70
C PRO A 7 -2.65 11.44 -8.05
N PRO A 8 -2.17 11.62 -6.82
CA PRO A 8 -1.44 10.57 -6.11
C PRO A 8 -2.25 9.27 -6.09
N ALA A 9 -1.69 8.18 -6.59
CA ALA A 9 -2.30 6.86 -6.47
C ALA A 9 -1.85 6.20 -5.16
N LEU A 10 -2.75 5.56 -4.44
CA LEU A 10 -2.42 4.72 -3.28
C LEU A 10 -2.16 3.28 -3.74
N ILE A 11 -1.03 2.72 -3.32
CA ILE A 11 -0.65 1.32 -3.52
C ILE A 11 -0.58 0.67 -2.14
N LEU A 12 -1.24 -0.47 -1.98
CA LEU A 12 -1.27 -1.26 -0.74
C LEU A 12 -0.72 -2.64 -1.05
N GLN A 13 0.26 -3.12 -0.27
CA GLN A 13 0.95 -4.36 -0.58
C GLN A 13 1.43 -5.09 0.68
N ALA A 14 1.22 -6.40 0.73
CA ALA A 14 1.79 -7.27 1.75
C ALA A 14 3.21 -7.71 1.35
N THR A 15 4.12 -7.87 2.31
CA THR A 15 5.51 -8.28 2.02
C THR A 15 5.61 -9.67 1.40
N ASP A 16 4.72 -10.59 1.80
CA ASP A 16 4.80 -12.02 1.49
C ASP A 16 3.63 -12.50 0.58
N ASP A 17 2.95 -11.58 -0.11
CA ASP A 17 1.92 -11.91 -1.10
C ASP A 17 2.52 -12.71 -2.27
N ALA A 18 2.11 -13.97 -2.40
CA ALA A 18 2.59 -14.87 -3.44
C ALA A 18 1.97 -14.60 -4.83
N ALA A 19 0.76 -14.05 -4.90
CA ALA A 19 0.03 -13.82 -6.14
C ALA A 19 0.49 -12.53 -6.83
N THR A 20 0.71 -11.47 -6.05
CA THR A 20 1.31 -10.21 -6.50
C THR A 20 2.51 -9.86 -5.63
N PRO A 21 3.72 -10.37 -5.96
CA PRO A 21 4.90 -10.19 -5.12
C PRO A 21 5.27 -8.73 -4.85
N TYR A 22 5.73 -8.44 -3.63
CA TYR A 22 6.07 -7.10 -3.14
C TYR A 22 6.98 -6.29 -4.08
N GLY A 23 7.97 -6.94 -4.70
CA GLY A 23 8.87 -6.29 -5.67
C GLY A 23 8.15 -5.66 -6.87
N GLY A 24 6.96 -6.18 -7.23
CA GLY A 24 6.08 -5.60 -8.24
C GLY A 24 5.49 -4.26 -7.80
N ALA A 25 5.00 -4.16 -6.56
CA ALA A 25 4.49 -2.91 -6.00
C ALA A 25 5.57 -1.85 -5.88
N VAL A 26 6.77 -2.22 -5.43
CA VAL A 26 7.96 -1.35 -5.41
C VAL A 26 8.28 -0.82 -6.81
N SER A 27 8.30 -1.71 -7.80
CA SER A 27 8.54 -1.32 -9.19
C SER A 27 7.45 -0.40 -9.75
N MET A 28 6.19 -0.65 -9.39
CA MET A 28 5.06 0.19 -9.76
C MET A 28 5.14 1.57 -9.12
N HIS A 29 5.43 1.67 -7.83
CA HIS A 29 5.57 2.92 -7.10
C HIS A 29 6.63 3.84 -7.74
N ARG A 30 7.80 3.28 -8.08
CA ARG A 30 8.88 4.00 -8.79
C ARG A 30 8.47 4.50 -10.18
N LYS A 31 7.68 3.73 -10.92
CA LYS A 31 7.20 4.10 -12.26
C LYS A 31 6.04 5.10 -12.19
N LEU A 32 5.15 4.95 -11.22
CA LEU A 32 4.00 5.81 -10.97
C LEU A 32 4.39 6.96 -10.05
N LYS A 33 5.22 7.86 -10.57
CA LYS A 33 5.74 9.02 -9.84
C LYS A 33 4.61 9.81 -9.15
N GLY A 34 4.77 10.07 -7.86
CA GLY A 34 3.77 10.77 -7.05
C GLY A 34 2.77 9.86 -6.33
N SER A 35 2.76 8.56 -6.64
CA SER A 35 2.03 7.55 -5.86
C SER A 35 2.54 7.48 -4.41
N SER A 36 1.84 6.72 -3.59
CA SER A 36 2.16 6.42 -2.20
C SER A 36 2.07 4.92 -1.97
N LEU A 37 3.08 4.31 -1.35
CA LEU A 37 3.13 2.89 -1.06
C LEU A 37 2.95 2.63 0.44
N VAL A 38 1.89 1.93 0.81
CA VAL A 38 1.66 1.44 2.17
C VAL A 38 1.88 -0.06 2.20
N VAL A 39 2.73 -0.52 3.12
CA VAL A 39 3.14 -1.93 3.20
C VAL A 39 2.59 -2.58 4.46
N GLU A 40 1.99 -3.76 4.31
CA GLU A 40 1.77 -4.68 5.44
C GLU A 40 3.00 -5.57 5.62
N GLU A 41 3.74 -5.33 6.69
CA GLU A 41 4.96 -6.05 7.02
C GLU A 41 4.65 -7.39 7.71
N GLY A 42 5.19 -8.47 7.15
CA GLY A 42 4.97 -9.85 7.58
C GLY A 42 3.65 -10.46 7.10
N GLY A 43 2.89 -9.75 6.26
CA GLY A 43 1.59 -10.22 5.76
C GLY A 43 1.74 -11.01 4.46
N GLY A 44 1.04 -12.14 4.34
CA GLY A 44 1.07 -13.02 3.16
C GLY A 44 -0.21 -13.03 2.32
N ASN A 45 -1.26 -12.33 2.75
CA ASN A 45 -2.55 -12.36 2.06
C ASN A 45 -2.53 -11.53 0.79
N HIS A 46 -3.24 -12.02 -0.24
CA HIS A 46 -3.50 -11.26 -1.46
C HIS A 46 -4.77 -10.42 -1.29
N GLY A 47 -4.64 -9.11 -1.43
CA GLY A 47 -5.72 -8.17 -1.12
C GLY A 47 -5.89 -7.99 0.39
N ILE A 48 -5.27 -6.94 0.93
CA ILE A 48 -5.07 -6.76 2.38
C ILE A 48 -5.94 -5.69 3.03
N THR A 49 -6.81 -5.04 2.27
CA THR A 49 -7.71 -4.00 2.79
C THR A 49 -9.12 -4.50 3.03
N LEU A 50 -9.90 -3.78 3.84
CA LEU A 50 -11.27 -4.12 4.23
C LEU A 50 -11.36 -5.51 4.87
N SER A 51 -10.27 -5.92 5.51
CA SER A 51 -10.05 -7.26 6.07
C SER A 51 -9.69 -7.22 7.56
N GLY A 52 -9.88 -6.06 8.22
CA GLY A 52 -9.75 -5.90 9.68
C GLY A 52 -8.40 -5.35 10.15
N ASN A 53 -7.49 -4.96 9.25
CA ASN A 53 -6.26 -4.26 9.62
C ASN A 53 -6.54 -2.75 9.70
N ASP A 54 -6.80 -2.25 10.91
CA ASP A 54 -7.15 -0.83 11.16
C ASP A 54 -6.13 0.16 10.59
N CYS A 55 -4.84 -0.21 10.53
CA CYS A 55 -3.79 0.65 9.97
C CYS A 55 -3.96 0.82 8.46
N LEU A 56 -4.16 -0.29 7.72
CA LEU A 56 -4.40 -0.27 6.28
C LEU A 56 -5.73 0.42 5.95
N ASP A 57 -6.78 0.08 6.70
CA ASP A 57 -8.13 0.58 6.46
C ASP A 57 -8.25 2.09 6.71
N LYS A 58 -7.47 2.63 7.66
CA LYS A 58 -7.35 4.07 7.88
C LYS A 58 -6.74 4.78 6.65
N HIS A 59 -5.68 4.23 6.07
CA HIS A 59 -5.06 4.80 4.87
C HIS A 59 -5.98 4.72 3.66
N LEU A 60 -6.64 3.59 3.46
CA LEU A 60 -7.62 3.42 2.39
C LEU A 60 -8.78 4.42 2.53
N THR A 61 -9.34 4.53 3.72
CA THR A 61 -10.49 5.41 3.98
C THR A 61 -10.13 6.88 3.75
N ALA A 62 -8.97 7.34 4.23
CA ALA A 62 -8.49 8.70 3.97
C ALA A 62 -8.36 8.96 2.45
N TYR A 63 -7.76 8.02 1.71
CA TYR A 63 -7.61 8.15 0.27
C TYR A 63 -8.95 8.19 -0.47
N LEU A 64 -9.91 7.34 -0.10
CA LEU A 64 -11.24 7.33 -0.72
C LEU A 64 -12.08 8.55 -0.34
N THR A 65 -11.82 9.16 0.82
CA THR A 65 -12.58 10.33 1.31
C THR A 65 -12.15 11.60 0.57
N ASP A 66 -10.85 11.86 0.49
CA ASP A 66 -10.33 13.15 -0.02
C ASP A 66 -9.02 13.05 -0.81
N GLY A 67 -8.55 11.83 -1.10
CA GLY A 67 -7.30 11.60 -1.82
C GLY A 67 -6.05 11.74 -0.95
N THR A 68 -6.17 11.88 0.37
CA THR A 68 -5.02 11.91 1.28
C THR A 68 -4.23 10.61 1.21
N VAL A 69 -2.92 10.73 1.04
CA VAL A 69 -1.97 9.62 1.05
C VAL A 69 -0.83 9.89 2.03
N PRO A 70 -0.26 8.86 2.68
CA PRO A 70 0.94 9.05 3.49
C PRO A 70 2.13 9.44 2.62
N ARG A 71 3.09 10.15 3.22
CA ARG A 71 4.33 10.57 2.59
C ARG A 71 5.49 10.21 3.51
N GLY A 72 6.23 9.18 3.14
CA GLY A 72 7.42 8.73 3.85
C GLY A 72 8.70 9.19 3.18
N ARG A 73 9.83 8.74 3.72
CA ARG A 73 11.18 8.97 3.15
C ARG A 73 11.86 7.68 2.70
N GLY A 74 11.23 6.52 2.90
CA GLY A 74 11.75 5.21 2.53
C GLY A 74 11.15 4.71 1.22
N GLU A 75 11.35 3.41 0.90
CA GLU A 75 10.68 2.76 -0.23
C GLU A 75 9.16 2.68 -0.02
N ALA A 76 8.75 2.44 1.23
CA ALA A 76 7.35 2.57 1.67
C ALA A 76 7.12 3.94 2.31
N ASP A 77 5.96 4.52 2.03
CA ASP A 77 5.50 5.77 2.61
C ASP A 77 4.88 5.59 4.01
N ALA A 78 4.33 4.40 4.28
CA ALA A 78 3.89 3.95 5.59
C ALA A 78 4.01 2.43 5.70
N VAL A 79 4.11 1.93 6.93
CA VAL A 79 4.18 0.50 7.25
C VAL A 79 3.14 0.18 8.30
N CYS A 80 2.37 -0.87 8.06
CA CYS A 80 1.41 -1.48 8.96
C CYS A 80 1.90 -2.88 9.32
N ALA A 81 1.71 -3.31 10.56
CA ALA A 81 1.98 -4.70 10.93
C ALA A 81 0.87 -5.61 10.40
N ALA A 82 1.21 -6.84 10.02
CA ALA A 82 0.22 -7.87 9.72
C ALA A 82 -0.65 -8.22 10.93
N LEU A 83 -1.87 -8.68 10.66
CA LEU A 83 -2.72 -9.28 11.68
C LEU A 83 -2.11 -10.60 12.19
N PRO A 84 -2.41 -11.01 13.44
CA PRO A 84 -2.00 -12.31 13.93
C PRO A 84 -2.58 -13.44 13.08
N GLU A 85 -1.82 -14.51 12.90
CA GLU A 85 -2.30 -15.74 12.27
C GLU A 85 -3.55 -16.28 13.01
N PRO A 86 -4.52 -16.85 12.28
CA PRO A 86 -5.65 -17.55 12.88
C PRO A 86 -5.18 -18.66 13.83
N LYS A 87 -6.01 -18.96 14.84
CA LYS A 87 -5.80 -20.08 15.76
C LYS A 87 -6.52 -21.33 15.30
#